data_AF-A0A256XEQ6-F1
#
_entry.id   AF-A0A256XEQ6-F1
#
_cell.length_a   1.000
_cell.length_b   1.000
_cell.length_c   1.000
_cell.angle_alpha   90.00
_cell.angle_beta   90.00
_cell.angle_gamma   90.00
#
_symmetry.space_group_name_H-M   'P 1'
#
loop_
_entity.id
_entity.type
_entity.pdbx_description
1 polymer ?
#
loop_
_entity_poly.entity_id
_entity_poly.type
_entity_poly.pdbx_seq_one_letter_code
_entity_poly.pdbx_strand_id
1 'polypeptide(L)'
;MSNTRKIEEKINAIWEKLMQKFPREKESIELLRYYFSEAIRLFEEGSYEMSFLSAYKIIREPTVVDPRQYISDKREGKPSSFSEIRAVLMHSRRRDIQINPKRIRETKTKLPQYTLEVIERAIKFLEKLTLDEYDSH
;
A
#
# COMPACT_ATOMS: atom_id res chain seq x y z
N MET A 1 -22.51 -9.34 14.11
CA MET A 1 -21.79 -10.30 13.24
C MET A 1 -21.15 -9.50 12.12
N SER A 2 -19.82 -9.46 12.12
CA SER A 2 -19.01 -8.25 11.85
C SER A 2 -18.73 -7.98 10.37
N ASN A 3 -18.73 -6.69 9.98
CA ASN A 3 -18.31 -6.19 8.67
C ASN A 3 -16.88 -6.62 8.26
N THR A 4 -16.04 -7.01 9.22
CA THR A 4 -14.67 -7.50 8.99
C THR A 4 -14.63 -8.80 8.19
N ARG A 5 -15.56 -9.73 8.45
CA ARG A 5 -15.62 -11.02 7.73
C ARG A 5 -15.82 -10.86 6.23
N LYS A 6 -16.64 -9.89 5.81
CA LYS A 6 -16.88 -9.59 4.38
C LYS A 6 -15.62 -9.03 3.70
N ILE A 7 -14.81 -8.27 4.43
CA ILE A 7 -13.55 -7.72 3.93
C ILE A 7 -12.52 -8.84 3.77
N GLU A 8 -12.41 -9.73 4.76
CA GLU A 8 -11.54 -10.91 4.72
C GLU A 8 -11.90 -11.84 3.55
N GLU A 9 -13.19 -12.16 3.38
CA GLU A 9 -13.68 -12.99 2.26
C GLU A 9 -13.35 -12.36 0.90
N LYS A 10 -13.56 -11.05 0.75
CA LYS A 10 -13.23 -10.32 -0.48
C LYS A 10 -11.73 -10.37 -0.80
N ILE A 11 -10.89 -10.18 0.21
CA ILE A 11 -9.44 -10.18 0.03
C ILE A 11 -8.90 -11.58 -0.29
N ASN A 12 -9.45 -12.63 0.34
CA ASN A 12 -9.09 -14.01 -0.01
C ASN A 12 -9.44 -14.34 -1.46
N ALA A 13 -10.62 -13.93 -1.94
CA ALA A 13 -11.01 -14.13 -3.34
C ALA A 13 -10.08 -13.38 -4.32
N ILE A 14 -9.56 -12.21 -3.95
CA ILE A 14 -8.55 -11.49 -4.74
C ILE A 14 -7.27 -12.32 -4.85
N TRP A 15 -6.77 -12.87 -3.74
CA TRP A 15 -5.55 -13.68 -3.75
C TRP A 15 -5.68 -14.94 -4.61
N GLU A 16 -6.80 -15.65 -4.51
CA GLU A 16 -7.08 -16.83 -5.34
C GLU A 16 -7.07 -16.49 -6.83
N LYS A 17 -7.72 -15.38 -7.23
CA LYS A 17 -7.72 -14.92 -8.62
C LYS A 17 -6.33 -14.54 -9.10
N LEU A 18 -5.54 -13.85 -8.28
CA LEU A 18 -4.17 -13.48 -8.65
C LEU A 18 -3.28 -14.73 -8.82
N MET A 19 -3.41 -15.72 -7.95
CA MET A 19 -2.71 -16.99 -8.05
C MET A 19 -3.07 -17.77 -9.34
N GLN A 20 -4.34 -17.76 -9.73
CA GLN A 20 -4.81 -18.37 -10.97
C GLN A 20 -4.31 -17.62 -12.21
N LYS A 21 -4.31 -16.28 -12.16
CA LYS A 21 -3.92 -15.41 -13.27
C LYS A 21 -2.41 -15.40 -13.51
N PHE A 22 -1.61 -15.45 -12.44
CA PHE A 22 -0.14 -15.43 -12.50
C PHE A 22 0.45 -16.73 -11.94
N PRO A 23 0.20 -17.90 -12.56
CA PRO A 23 0.58 -19.19 -11.98
C PRO A 23 2.10 -19.41 -11.90
N ARG A 24 2.89 -18.66 -12.69
CA ARG A 24 4.35 -18.70 -12.68
C ARG A 24 4.98 -17.73 -11.68
N GLU A 25 4.21 -16.83 -11.10
CA GLU A 25 4.68 -15.74 -10.24
C GLU A 25 4.22 -15.93 -8.78
N LYS A 26 4.10 -17.19 -8.34
CA LYS A 26 3.56 -17.53 -7.02
C LYS A 26 4.27 -16.80 -5.88
N GLU A 27 5.61 -16.79 -5.89
CA GLU A 27 6.42 -16.13 -4.85
C GLU A 27 6.16 -14.61 -4.82
N SER A 28 6.05 -14.00 -5.99
CA SER A 28 5.74 -12.57 -6.14
C SER A 28 4.33 -12.23 -5.61
N ILE A 29 3.33 -13.10 -5.84
CA ILE A 29 1.98 -12.95 -5.25
C ILE A 29 1.99 -13.16 -3.74
N GLU A 30 2.75 -14.15 -3.24
CA GLU A 30 2.91 -14.37 -1.80
C GLU A 30 3.59 -13.17 -1.11
N LEU A 31 4.55 -12.53 -1.78
CA LEU A 31 5.18 -11.30 -1.29
C LEU A 31 4.20 -10.13 -1.21
N LEU A 32 3.36 -9.94 -2.24
CA LEU A 32 2.27 -8.95 -2.22
C LEU A 32 1.31 -9.20 -1.06
N ARG A 33 0.91 -10.46 -0.87
CA ARG A 33 0.04 -10.87 0.24
C ARG A 33 0.70 -10.58 1.59
N TYR A 34 1.99 -10.88 1.73
CA TYR A 34 2.76 -10.58 2.93
C TYR A 34 2.77 -9.08 3.24
N TYR A 35 3.14 -8.23 2.28
CA TYR A 35 3.14 -6.77 2.51
C TYR A 35 1.77 -6.24 2.87
N PHE A 36 0.71 -6.77 2.25
CA PHE A 36 -0.65 -6.37 2.56
C PHE A 36 -1.05 -6.76 3.99
N SER A 37 -0.86 -8.03 4.36
CA SER A 37 -1.15 -8.53 5.71
C SER A 37 -0.32 -7.82 6.77
N GLU A 38 0.95 -7.56 6.50
CA GLU A 38 1.83 -6.81 7.39
C GLU A 38 1.32 -5.38 7.60
N ALA A 39 0.91 -4.69 6.53
CA ALA A 39 0.37 -3.34 6.62
C ALA A 39 -0.89 -3.28 7.50
N ILE A 40 -1.82 -4.23 7.34
CA ILE A 40 -3.03 -4.31 8.17
C ILE A 40 -2.67 -4.56 9.64
N ARG A 41 -1.85 -5.58 9.93
CA ARG A 41 -1.43 -5.90 11.30
C ARG A 41 -0.78 -4.70 11.98
N LEU A 42 0.16 -4.04 11.31
CA LEU A 42 0.85 -2.86 11.84
C LEU A 42 -0.11 -1.67 12.05
N PHE A 43 -1.15 -1.53 11.22
CA PHE A 43 -2.17 -0.50 11.40
C PHE A 43 -2.98 -0.74 12.67
N GLU A 44 -3.43 -1.98 12.88
CA GLU A 44 -4.18 -2.39 14.07
C GLU A 44 -3.35 -2.25 15.36
N GLU A 45 -2.04 -2.50 15.29
CA GLU A 45 -1.09 -2.28 16.39
C GLU A 45 -0.76 -0.80 16.64
N GLY A 46 -1.27 0.13 15.82
CA GLY A 46 -0.98 1.57 15.93
C GLY A 46 0.40 1.97 15.39
N SER A 47 1.12 1.06 14.74
CA SER A 47 2.43 1.30 14.11
C SER A 47 2.26 1.92 12.72
N TYR A 48 1.63 3.09 12.66
CA TYR A 48 1.20 3.72 11.40
C TYR A 48 2.34 4.04 10.44
N GLU A 49 3.53 4.39 10.94
CA GLU A 49 4.69 4.67 10.08
C GLU A 49 5.15 3.41 9.33
N MET A 50 5.25 2.29 10.03
CA MET A 50 5.65 1.03 9.41
C MET A 50 4.54 0.47 8.53
N SER A 51 3.28 0.57 8.98
CA SER A 51 2.11 0.20 8.18
C SER A 51 2.06 0.99 6.87
N PHE A 52 2.27 2.31 6.90
CA PHE A 52 2.33 3.15 5.71
C PHE A 52 3.43 2.67 4.77
N LEU A 53 4.63 2.41 5.28
CA LEU A 53 5.77 1.98 4.47
C LEU A 53 5.52 0.60 3.84
N SER A 54 4.93 -0.36 4.55
CA SER A 54 4.58 -1.68 3.99
C SER A 54 3.49 -1.57 2.93
N ALA A 55 2.42 -0.80 3.16
CA ALA A 55 1.38 -0.56 2.16
C ALA A 55 1.93 0.19 0.92
N TYR A 56 2.85 1.13 1.13
CA TYR A 56 3.46 1.91 0.06
C TYR A 56 4.20 1.04 -0.95
N LYS A 57 4.86 -0.04 -0.50
CA LYS A 57 5.54 -0.99 -1.39
C LYS A 57 4.60 -1.59 -2.42
N ILE A 58 3.39 -1.97 -2.01
CA ILE A 58 2.38 -2.60 -2.87
C ILE A 58 2.01 -1.71 -4.06
N ILE A 59 2.01 -0.39 -3.86
CA ILE A 59 1.58 0.58 -4.87
C ILE A 59 2.74 1.19 -5.65
N ARG A 60 3.98 0.78 -5.38
CA ARG A 60 5.16 1.45 -5.92
C ARG A 60 6.28 0.52 -6.37
N GLU A 61 6.51 -0.58 -5.66
CA GLU A 61 7.56 -1.54 -5.96
C GLU A 61 7.04 -2.61 -6.93
N PRO A 62 7.75 -2.89 -8.04
CA PRO A 62 7.40 -3.97 -8.93
C PRO A 62 7.41 -5.32 -8.20
N THR A 63 6.37 -6.11 -8.41
CA THR A 63 6.26 -7.49 -7.93
C THR A 63 5.96 -8.38 -9.14
N VAL A 64 4.69 -8.73 -9.35
CA VAL A 64 4.25 -9.42 -10.58
C VAL A 64 4.10 -8.49 -11.78
N VAL A 65 3.83 -7.21 -11.51
CA VAL A 65 3.70 -6.14 -12.49
C VAL A 65 4.28 -4.85 -11.90
N ASP A 66 4.41 -3.81 -12.73
CA ASP A 66 4.68 -2.45 -12.25
C ASP A 66 3.37 -1.77 -11.79
N PRO A 67 3.15 -1.53 -10.48
CA PRO A 67 1.89 -0.96 -9.98
C PRO A 67 1.59 0.44 -10.53
N ARG A 68 2.63 1.17 -10.97
CA ARG A 68 2.52 2.55 -11.48
C ARG A 68 1.74 2.62 -12.79
N GLN A 69 1.59 1.50 -13.49
CA GLN A 69 0.77 1.39 -14.70
C GLN A 69 -0.73 1.31 -14.38
N TYR A 70 -1.09 0.92 -13.16
CA TYR A 70 -2.46 0.66 -12.74
C TYR A 70 -3.03 1.76 -11.85
N ILE A 71 -2.16 2.36 -11.03
CA ILE A 71 -2.56 3.34 -10.02
C ILE A 71 -1.56 4.49 -9.90
N SER A 72 -2.09 5.66 -9.58
CA SER A 72 -1.31 6.86 -9.31
C SER A 72 -0.82 6.90 -7.86
N ASP A 73 0.29 7.59 -7.63
CA ASP A 73 0.81 7.94 -6.30
C ASP A 73 0.14 9.19 -5.71
N LYS A 74 -0.69 9.91 -6.50
CA LYS A 74 -1.43 11.09 -6.06
C LYS A 74 -2.59 10.71 -5.15
N ARG A 75 -2.77 11.50 -4.09
CA ARG A 75 -3.91 11.42 -3.16
C ARG A 75 -5.10 12.20 -3.74
N GLU A 76 -6.29 11.68 -3.53
CA GLU A 76 -7.51 12.22 -4.12
C GLU A 76 -7.91 13.55 -3.46
N GLY A 77 -8.07 14.61 -4.27
CA GLY A 77 -8.46 15.94 -3.77
C GLY A 77 -7.43 16.59 -2.81
N LYS A 78 -6.19 16.10 -2.77
CA LYS A 78 -5.13 16.64 -1.91
C LYS A 78 -3.92 17.11 -2.72
N PRO A 79 -3.23 18.17 -2.27
CA PRO A 79 -2.02 18.65 -2.93
C PRO A 79 -0.83 17.72 -2.70
N SER A 80 -0.81 16.93 -1.62
CA SER A 80 0.29 16.02 -1.33
C SER A 80 0.09 14.62 -1.89
N SER A 81 1.18 13.98 -2.29
CA SER A 81 1.28 12.60 -2.77
C SER A 81 1.76 11.63 -1.69
N PHE A 82 1.63 10.32 -1.94
CA PHE A 82 2.15 9.31 -1.02
C PHE A 82 3.69 9.28 -1.02
N SER A 83 4.34 9.52 -2.16
CA SER A 83 5.80 9.64 -2.24
C SER A 83 6.35 10.80 -1.41
N GLU A 84 5.66 11.94 -1.37
CA GLU A 84 6.06 13.06 -0.49
C GLU A 84 5.92 12.71 0.98
N ILE A 85 4.85 12.00 1.37
CA ILE A 85 4.67 11.51 2.74
C ILE A 85 5.81 10.55 3.09
N ARG A 86 6.10 9.57 2.23
CA ARG A 86 7.22 8.62 2.38
C ARG A 86 8.54 9.36 2.55
N ALA A 87 8.80 10.39 1.74
CA ALA A 87 10.01 11.19 1.85
C ALA A 87 10.12 11.85 3.23
N VAL A 88 9.05 12.49 3.72
CA VAL A 88 9.05 13.09 5.07
C VAL A 88 9.36 12.05 6.14
N LEU A 89 8.77 10.86 6.08
CA LEU A 89 9.01 9.78 7.05
C LEU A 89 10.47 9.30 7.00
N MET A 90 11.01 9.02 5.82
CA MET A 90 12.39 8.53 5.64
C MET A 90 13.45 9.57 6.05
N HIS A 91 13.21 10.85 5.77
CA HIS A 91 14.12 11.93 6.14
C HIS A 91 14.02 12.30 7.63
N SER A 92 12.87 12.06 8.29
CA SER A 92 12.74 12.28 9.74
C SER A 92 13.67 11.40 10.58
N ARG A 93 14.21 10.33 9.98
CA ARG A 93 15.15 9.38 10.61
C ARG A 93 16.63 9.78 10.44
N ARG A 94 16.95 10.82 9.66
CA ARG A 94 18.33 11.26 9.40
C ARG A 94 18.80 12.25 10.47
N ARG A 95 20.09 12.21 10.84
CA ARG A 95 20.70 13.16 11.79
C ARG A 95 20.68 14.59 11.26
N ASP A 96 20.94 14.77 9.97
CA ASP A 96 20.83 16.07 9.29
C ASP A 96 19.46 16.19 8.61
N ILE A 97 18.54 16.88 9.28
CA ILE A 97 17.17 17.05 8.80
C ILE A 97 17.13 18.23 7.82
N GLN A 98 17.05 17.94 6.52
CA GLN A 98 16.80 18.95 5.47
C GLN A 98 15.32 19.36 5.38
N ILE A 99 14.43 18.77 6.18
CA ILE A 99 12.97 19.01 6.17
C ILE A 99 12.54 19.80 7.40
N ASN A 100 11.69 20.81 7.22
CA ASN A 100 11.14 21.59 8.33
C ASN A 100 10.51 20.67 9.41
N PRO A 101 10.93 20.74 10.69
CA PRO A 101 10.36 19.94 11.78
C PRO A 101 8.85 20.10 11.97
N LYS A 102 8.28 21.27 11.63
CA LYS A 102 6.83 21.50 11.63
C LYS A 102 6.13 20.56 10.64
N ARG A 103 6.68 20.41 9.44
CA ARG A 103 6.14 19.51 8.41
C ARG A 103 6.18 18.05 8.86
N ILE A 104 7.27 17.62 9.52
CA ILE A 104 7.37 16.27 10.10
C ILE A 104 6.26 16.03 11.14
N ARG A 105 6.06 16.96 12.08
CA ARG A 105 5.01 16.85 13.09
C ARG A 105 3.61 16.76 12.47
N GLU A 106 3.30 17.65 11.53
CA GLU A 106 2.01 17.66 10.84
C GLU A 106 1.75 16.36 10.07
N THR A 107 2.78 15.80 9.40
CA THR A 107 2.69 14.50 8.73
C THR A 107 2.44 13.38 9.75
N LYS A 108 3.16 13.36 10.88
CA LYS A 108 2.98 12.32 11.91
C LYS A 108 1.59 12.37 12.54
N THR A 109 1.03 13.55 12.80
CA THR A 109 -0.35 13.68 13.33
C THR A 109 -1.39 13.11 12.37
N LYS A 110 -1.17 13.24 11.05
CA LYS A 110 -2.10 12.76 10.01
C LYS A 110 -1.82 11.34 9.53
N LEU A 111 -0.79 10.70 10.09
CA LEU A 111 -0.30 9.40 9.65
C LEU A 111 -1.35 8.28 9.70
N PRO A 112 -2.23 8.17 10.72
CA PRO A 112 -3.29 7.16 10.71
C PRO A 112 -4.16 7.26 9.44
N GLN A 113 -4.60 8.48 9.11
CA GLN A 113 -5.42 8.73 7.92
C GLN A 113 -4.64 8.45 6.63
N TYR A 114 -3.38 8.90 6.53
CA TYR A 114 -2.55 8.65 5.35
C TYR A 114 -2.27 7.17 5.13
N THR A 115 -2.15 6.42 6.22
CA THR A 115 -1.95 4.96 6.20
C THR A 115 -3.19 4.25 5.68
N LEU A 116 -4.37 4.63 6.17
CA LEU A 116 -5.63 4.08 5.68
C LEU A 116 -5.80 4.34 4.17
N GLU A 117 -5.53 5.57 3.71
CA GLU A 117 -5.66 5.94 2.30
C GLU A 117 -4.71 5.13 1.39
N VAL A 118 -3.48 4.82 1.82
CA VAL A 118 -2.55 4.00 1.02
C VAL A 118 -2.95 2.52 1.04
N ILE A 119 -3.51 2.01 2.14
CA ILE A 119 -4.09 0.66 2.20
C ILE A 119 -5.28 0.54 1.24
N GLU A 120 -6.19 1.52 1.25
CA GLU A 120 -7.31 1.56 0.29
C GLU A 120 -6.82 1.62 -1.16
N ARG A 121 -5.73 2.37 -1.41
CA ARG A 121 -5.10 2.40 -2.74
C ARG A 121 -4.50 1.04 -3.12
N ALA A 122 -3.90 0.32 -2.19
CA ALA A 122 -3.40 -1.03 -2.39
C ALA A 122 -4.54 -2.00 -2.74
N ILE A 123 -5.68 -1.94 -2.03
CA ILE A 123 -6.86 -2.75 -2.37
C ILE A 123 -7.33 -2.47 -3.80
N LYS A 124 -7.46 -1.18 -4.17
CA LYS A 124 -7.86 -0.79 -5.54
C LYS A 124 -6.89 -1.31 -6.60
N PHE A 125 -5.59 -1.32 -6.31
CA PHE A 125 -4.59 -1.90 -7.21
C PHE A 125 -4.79 -3.41 -7.40
N LEU A 126 -4.94 -4.15 -6.30
CA LEU A 126 -5.15 -5.60 -6.35
C LEU A 126 -6.45 -5.94 -7.09
N GLU A 127 -7.52 -5.18 -6.88
CA GLU A 127 -8.78 -5.33 -7.63
C GLU A 127 -8.57 -5.15 -9.12
N LYS A 128 -7.92 -4.06 -9.56
CA LYS A 128 -7.61 -3.83 -10.97
C LYS A 128 -6.76 -4.96 -11.55
N LEU A 129 -5.76 -5.41 -10.80
CA LEU A 129 -4.88 -6.49 -11.21
C LEU A 129 -5.63 -7.81 -11.43
N THR A 130 -6.75 -8.04 -10.73
CA THR A 130 -7.61 -9.21 -10.98
C THR A 130 -8.56 -9.05 -12.17
N LEU A 131 -8.83 -7.83 -12.63
CA LEU A 131 -9.79 -7.53 -13.69
C LEU A 131 -9.16 -7.31 -15.06
N ASP A 132 -7.98 -6.71 -15.12
CA ASP A 132 -7.33 -6.42 -16.39
C ASP A 132 -6.90 -7.73 -17.08
N GLU A 133 -7.03 -7.85 -18.40
CA GLU A 133 -6.40 -8.95 -19.13
C GLU A 133 -4.89 -8.65 -19.17
N TYR A 134 -4.08 -9.49 -18.53
CA TYR A 134 -2.63 -9.33 -18.62
C TYR A 134 -2.16 -10.11 -19.86
N ASP A 135 -2.05 -9.41 -20.98
CA ASP A 135 -1.37 -9.93 -22.15
C ASP A 135 0.13 -9.91 -21.87
N SER A 136 0.69 -11.11 -21.68
CA SER A 136 2.13 -11.29 -21.54
C SER A 136 2.75 -11.19 -22.95
N HIS A 137 3.38 -10.06 -23.26
CA HIS A 137 4.29 -9.94 -24.40
C HIS A 137 5.70 -10.41 -24.02
#